data_AF-A0A847BM04-F1
#
_entry.id   AF-A0A847BM04-F1
#
_cell.length_a   1.000
_cell.length_b   1.000
_cell.length_c   1.000
_cell.angle_alpha   90.00
_cell.angle_beta   90.00
_cell.angle_gamma   90.00
#
_symmetry.space_group_name_H-M   'P 1'
#
loop_
_entity.id
_entity.type
_entity.pdbx_description
1 polymer ?
#
loop_
_entity_poly.entity_id
_entity_poly.type
_entity_poly.pdbx_seq_one_letter_code
_entity_poly.pdbx_strand_id
1 'polypeptide(L)'
;MEWLELLKSVVYGIVQGITEWLPISSTGHMILLEDWLPLNVGAASGQSAEFFSFFMVSLHFGSILAVIVNFWPELWPFRRRQTLAAS
;
A
#
# COMPACT_ATOMS: atom_id res chain seq x y z
N MET A 1 -5.88 -16.24 -16.54
CA MET A 1 -4.40 -16.27 -16.46
C MET A 1 -4.00 -15.57 -15.17
N GLU A 2 -4.18 -16.27 -14.04
CA GLU A 2 -4.08 -15.70 -12.68
C GLU A 2 -2.75 -14.97 -12.41
N TRP A 3 -1.65 -15.45 -13.00
CA TRP A 3 -0.32 -14.88 -12.80
C TRP A 3 -0.16 -13.45 -13.34
N LEU A 4 -0.88 -13.07 -14.40
CA LEU A 4 -0.82 -11.71 -14.94
C LEU A 4 -1.50 -10.72 -14.00
N GLU A 5 -2.63 -11.10 -13.41
CA GLU A 5 -3.35 -10.29 -12.43
C GLU A 5 -2.56 -10.16 -11.12
N LEU A 6 -1.82 -11.20 -10.72
CA LEU A 6 -0.86 -11.11 -9.62
C LEU A 6 0.27 -10.11 -9.92
N LEU A 7 0.82 -10.13 -11.14
CA LEU A 7 1.84 -9.16 -11.52
C LEU A 7 1.29 -7.74 -11.50
N LYS A 8 0.08 -7.53 -12.02
CA LYS A 8 -0.59 -6.23 -11.95
C LYS A 8 -0.76 -5.80 -10.50
N SER A 9 -1.31 -6.63 -9.61
CA SER A 9 -1.51 -6.25 -8.20
C SER A 9 -0.21 -5.88 -7.47
N VAL A 10 0.91 -6.53 -7.82
CA VAL A 10 2.25 -6.11 -7.37
C VAL A 10 2.61 -4.72 -7.88
N VAL A 11 2.35 -4.40 -9.15
CA VAL A 11 2.57 -3.05 -9.71
C VAL A 11 1.73 -2.00 -8.98
N TYR A 12 0.45 -2.27 -8.70
CA TYR A 12 -0.39 -1.36 -7.89
C TYR A 12 0.19 -1.15 -6.50
N GLY A 13 0.69 -2.22 -5.85
CA GLY A 13 1.35 -2.12 -4.55
C GLY A 13 2.62 -1.28 -4.58
N ILE A 14 3.44 -1.40 -5.63
CA ILE A 14 4.64 -0.57 -5.83
C ILE A 14 4.25 0.90 -6.04
N VAL A 15 3.26 1.17 -6.91
CA VAL A 15 2.82 2.54 -7.19
C VAL A 15 2.25 3.20 -5.94
N GLN A 16 1.33 2.54 -5.23
CA GLN A 16 0.80 3.06 -3.96
C GLN A 16 1.93 3.24 -2.94
N GLY A 17 2.77 2.23 -2.76
CA GLY A 17 3.85 2.24 -1.78
C GLY A 17 4.95 3.26 -2.05
N ILE A 18 5.08 3.78 -3.29
CA ILE A 18 5.97 4.90 -3.61
C ILE A 18 5.20 6.24 -3.50
N THR A 19 4.06 6.34 -4.17
CA THR A 19 3.29 7.59 -4.29
C THR A 19 2.68 8.07 -2.98
N GLU A 20 2.49 7.19 -1.99
CA GLU A 20 2.00 7.57 -0.66
C GLU A 20 3.01 8.44 0.12
N TRP A 21 4.30 8.27 -0.16
CA TRP A 21 5.37 9.01 0.54
C TRP A 21 5.78 10.27 -0.20
N LEU A 22 5.38 10.40 -1.47
CA LEU A 22 5.61 11.60 -2.27
C LEU A 22 4.35 12.48 -2.22
N PRO A 23 4.47 13.82 -2.15
CA PRO A 23 3.32 14.73 -2.14
C PRO A 23 2.73 14.90 -3.56
N ILE A 24 2.35 13.80 -4.21
CA ILE A 24 1.91 13.73 -5.62
C ILE A 24 0.53 13.09 -5.79
N SER A 25 -0.22 12.87 -4.69
CA SER A 25 -1.54 12.20 -4.66
C SER A 25 -1.50 10.74 -5.13
N SER A 26 -1.48 9.80 -4.18
CA SER A 26 -1.51 8.36 -4.45
C SER A 26 -2.84 7.92 -5.09
N THR A 27 -3.98 8.46 -4.64
CA THR A 27 -5.31 8.14 -5.19
C THR A 27 -5.44 8.48 -6.68
N GLY A 28 -4.91 9.62 -7.12
CA GLY A 28 -4.96 10.01 -8.53
C GLY A 28 -4.17 9.06 -9.43
N HIS A 29 -2.98 8.65 -8.98
CA HIS A 29 -2.14 7.68 -9.69
C HIS A 29 -2.82 6.31 -9.78
N MET A 30 -3.51 5.88 -8.72
CA MET A 30 -4.24 4.60 -8.69
C MET A 30 -5.42 4.55 -9.66
N ILE A 31 -6.18 5.65 -9.78
CA ILE A 31 -7.28 5.77 -10.74
C ILE A 31 -6.75 5.75 -12.18
N LEU A 32 -5.69 6.52 -12.47
CA LEU A 32 -5.06 6.52 -13.80
C LEU A 32 -4.44 5.16 -14.14
N LEU A 33 -3.88 4.47 -13.15
CA LEU A 33 -3.33 3.13 -13.32
C LEU A 33 -4.44 2.11 -13.62
N GLU A 34 -5.62 2.23 -13.00
CA GLU A 34 -6.80 1.41 -13.31
C GLU A 34 -7.33 1.64 -14.73
N ASP A 35 -7.31 2.88 -15.21
CA ASP A 35 -7.68 3.19 -16.60
C ASP A 35 -6.69 2.54 -17.61
N TRP A 36 -5.41 2.42 -17.25
CA TRP A 36 -4.36 1.92 -18.15
C TRP A 36 -4.11 0.41 -18.02
N LEU A 37 -4.26 -0.14 -16.82
CA LEU A 37 -3.92 -1.51 -16.46
C LEU A 37 -5.04 -2.16 -15.62
N PRO A 38 -6.28 -2.25 -16.14
CA PRO A 38 -7.42 -2.70 -15.36
C PRO A 38 -7.21 -4.08 -14.76
N LEU A 39 -7.56 -4.21 -13.47
CA LEU A 39 -7.50 -5.46 -12.74
C LEU A 39 -8.75 -6.30 -13.02
N ASN A 40 -8.56 -7.43 -13.70
CA ASN A 40 -9.63 -8.35 -14.05
C ASN A 40 -9.64 -9.52 -13.06
N VAL A 41 -9.99 -9.21 -11.81
CA VAL A 41 -10.13 -10.22 -10.75
C VAL A 41 -11.52 -10.87 -10.80
N GLY A 42 -11.60 -12.02 -11.48
CA GLY A 42 -12.74 -12.93 -11.41
C GLY A 42 -13.90 -12.62 -12.37
N ALA A 43 -14.61 -13.67 -12.78
CA ALA A 43 -15.57 -13.75 -13.90
C ALA A 43 -16.88 -12.91 -13.77
N ALA A 44 -16.96 -11.97 -12.85
CA ALA A 44 -18.12 -11.10 -12.66
C ALA A 44 -17.68 -9.64 -12.75
N SER A 45 -17.60 -9.14 -13.97
CA SER A 45 -17.30 -7.76 -14.36
C SER A 45 -18.21 -6.67 -13.74
N GLY A 46 -19.14 -7.03 -12.85
CA GLY A 46 -20.00 -6.11 -12.09
C GLY A 46 -19.57 -5.85 -10.64
N GLN A 47 -18.64 -6.63 -10.06
CA GLN A 47 -18.15 -6.44 -8.68
C GLN A 47 -16.77 -5.74 -8.62
N SER A 48 -16.24 -5.28 -9.76
CA SER A 48 -14.90 -4.71 -9.86
C SER A 48 -14.72 -3.42 -9.04
N ALA A 49 -15.72 -2.54 -8.99
CA ALA A 49 -15.58 -1.24 -8.32
C ALA A 49 -15.51 -1.33 -6.79
N GLU A 50 -16.32 -2.19 -6.17
CA GLU A 50 -16.29 -2.42 -4.73
C GLU A 50 -15.00 -3.13 -4.31
N PHE A 51 -14.60 -4.16 -5.08
CA PHE A 51 -13.33 -4.83 -4.87
C PHE A 51 -12.15 -3.86 -5.00
N PHE A 52 -12.12 -3.04 -6.06
CA PHE A 52 -11.05 -2.08 -6.28
C PHE A 52 -10.97 -1.05 -5.14
N SER A 53 -12.11 -0.57 -4.65
CA SER A 53 -12.17 0.33 -3.50
C SER A 53 -11.59 -0.33 -2.24
N PHE A 54 -11.97 -1.58 -1.96
CA PHE A 54 -11.41 -2.35 -0.86
C PHE A 54 -9.91 -2.63 -1.03
N PHE A 55 -9.47 -2.91 -2.25
CA PHE A 55 -8.08 -3.15 -2.60
C PHE A 55 -7.22 -1.89 -2.38
N MET A 56 -7.69 -0.71 -2.82
CA MET A 56 -7.03 0.56 -2.54
C MET A 56 -6.84 0.80 -1.03
N VAL A 57 -7.87 0.57 -0.22
CA VAL A 57 -7.79 0.69 1.25
C VAL A 57 -6.77 -0.31 1.82
N SER A 58 -6.75 -1.53 1.31
CA SER A 58 -5.79 -2.57 1.72
C SER A 58 -4.33 -2.18 1.41
N LEU A 59 -4.08 -1.52 0.27
CA LEU A 59 -2.74 -1.03 -0.07
C LEU A 59 -2.30 0.16 0.81
N HIS A 60 -3.23 1.05 1.19
CA HIS A 60 -2.94 2.11 2.18
C HIS A 60 -2.58 1.51 3.53
N PHE A 61 -3.32 0.48 3.97
CA PHE A 61 -3.00 -0.25 5.19
C PHE A 61 -1.59 -0.86 5.14
N GLY A 62 -1.20 -1.45 4.00
CA GLY A 62 0.18 -1.92 3.77
C GLY A 62 1.23 -0.81 3.91
N SER A 63 0.95 0.39 3.41
CA SER A 63 1.84 1.54 3.51
C SER A 63 2.00 2.01 4.96
N ILE A 64 0.89 2.08 5.72
CA ILE A 64 0.91 2.39 7.16
C ILE A 64 1.69 1.32 7.94
N LEU A 65 1.51 0.04 7.62
CA LEU A 65 2.27 -1.04 8.25
C LEU A 65 3.78 -0.88 8.00
N ALA A 66 4.20 -0.45 6.80
CA ALA A 66 5.60 -0.16 6.52
C ALA A 66 6.15 0.95 7.42
N VAL A 67 5.37 2.02 7.69
CA VAL A 67 5.71 3.06 8.67
C VAL A 67 5.85 2.44 10.07
N ILE A 68 4.85 1.67 10.51
CA ILE A 68 4.81 1.11 11.86
C ILE A 68 6.00 0.20 12.11
N VAL A 69 6.39 -0.62 11.12
CA VAL A 69 7.55 -1.50 11.23
C VAL A 69 8.86 -0.69 11.23
N ASN A 70 8.97 0.32 10.36
CA ASN A 70 10.17 1.17 10.29
C ASN A 70 10.39 1.97 11.59
N PHE A 71 9.32 2.50 12.17
CA PHE A 71 9.32 3.27 13.41
C PHE A 71 8.96 2.45 14.65
N TRP A 72 8.89 1.12 14.53
CA TRP A 72 8.61 0.21 15.64
C TRP A 72 9.42 0.54 16.91
N PRO A 73 10.72 0.85 16.80
CA PRO A 73 11.53 1.14 17.98
C PRO A 73 11.20 2.49 18.63
N GLU A 74 10.63 3.44 17.90
CA GLU A 74 10.25 4.79 18.36
C GLU A 74 8.79 4.84 18.83
N LEU A 75 7.92 4.05 18.21
CA LEU A 75 6.50 3.93 18.54
C LEU A 75 6.24 3.11 19.81
N TRP A 76 7.19 2.26 20.24
CA TRP A 76 7.02 1.43 21.43
C TRP A 76 7.45 2.16 22.71
N PRO A 77 6.50 2.66 23.54
CA PRO A 77 6.81 3.51 24.70
C PRO A 77 7.53 2.76 25.82
N PHE A 78 7.47 1.42 25.83
CA PHE A 78 8.15 0.58 26.82
C PHE A 78 9.56 0.15 26.40
N ARG A 79 10.04 0.60 25.22
CA ARG A 79 11.42 0.35 24.82
C ARG A 79 12.26 1.30 25.67
N ARG A 80 12.91 0.76 26.71
CA ARG A 80 13.81 1.52 27.58
C ARG A 80 14.75 2.31 26.69
N ARG A 81 14.64 3.64 26.71
CA ARG A 81 15.74 4.50 26.29
C ARG A 81 16.91 4.02 27.14
N GLN A 82 17.90 3.37 26.55
CA GLN A 82 19.21 3.34 27.16
C GLN A 82 19.65 4.81 27.11
N THR A 83 19.30 5.55 28.16
CA THR A 83 19.98 6.80 28.48
C THR A 83 21.45 6.46 28.41
N LEU A 84 22.14 7.11 27.47
CA LEU A 84 23.58 7.12 27.35
C LEU A 84 24.12 7.62 28.69
N ALA A 85 24.32 6.69 29.61
CA ALA A 85 25.13 6.84 30.78
C ALA A 85 26.56 6.53 30.34
N ALA A 86 27.20 7.45 29.63
CA ALA A 86 28.64 7.46 29.45
C ALA A 86 29.11 8.86 29.00
N SER A 87 29.89 9.47 29.88
CA SER A 87 30.71 10.71 29.81
C SER A 87 29.99 12.05 29.69
#